data_AF-A0AA35IA18-F1
#
_entry.id   AF-A0AA35IA18-F1
#
_cell.length_a   1.000
_cell.length_b   1.000
_cell.length_c   1.000
_cell.angle_alpha   90.00
_cell.angle_beta   90.00
_cell.angle_gamma   90.00
#
_symmetry.space_group_name_H-M   'P 1'
#
loop_
_entity.id
_entity.type
_entity.pdbx_description
1 polymer ?
#
loop_
_entity_poly.entity_id
_entity_poly.type
_entity_poly.pdbx_seq_one_letter_code
_entity_poly.pdbx_strand_id
1 'polypeptide(L)'
;MNDMTNTTQDEDFGQTRVALRGQSSAAMLVQAHCMGVQAQSFVDFGNHERLKPLQNDINNGLIKAKQNATYYLDDLQPRIITTVTNIEAFFELHNVLPQVLQPNTSTADAIALLQEMESNVEVYRRQASIIQTDLSGLRNTFAADKAFFDDNTTKLNALVNGDNGVLASINDELSGINGKIAGAATGIALGGLAAIGGVVMILVGAVGSVVTGGAATALCVGGGVLLVGGVAGAVGSSIALAGLLNLKADLITRRERLNAEVAVATGLAAGFGELGISAGQAQEGAQLMANAWGFMGSHLETLRDQLKRGQIDSPMLRQLIIRASQGSVRLIQVDVDTIKRQMTTPGSTIDTNKRIADMVSEKAESLEEAA
;
A
#
# COMPACT_ATOMS: atom_id res chain seq x y z
N MET A 1 -31.76 12.13 25.04
CA MET A 1 -30.28 12.20 25.20
C MET A 1 -29.56 10.90 24.85
N ASN A 2 -30.22 9.73 24.74
CA ASN A 2 -29.57 8.45 24.38
C ASN A 2 -29.27 8.24 22.88
N ASP A 3 -29.79 9.06 21.96
CA ASP A 3 -29.60 8.84 20.52
C ASP A 3 -28.31 9.47 19.95
N MET A 4 -27.79 10.56 20.54
CA MET A 4 -26.63 11.26 19.96
C MET A 4 -25.29 10.56 20.21
N THR A 5 -25.19 9.72 21.24
CA THR A 5 -23.96 8.95 21.55
C THR A 5 -23.83 7.69 20.71
N ASN A 6 -24.94 7.14 20.20
CA ASN A 6 -24.93 5.91 19.40
C ASN A 6 -24.47 6.18 17.96
N THR A 7 -24.93 7.26 17.32
CA THR A 7 -24.53 7.60 15.94
C THR A 7 -23.06 7.96 15.82
N THR A 8 -22.52 8.71 16.78
CA THR A 8 -21.10 9.11 16.77
C THR A 8 -20.15 7.93 16.95
N GLN A 9 -20.51 6.96 17.80
CA GLN A 9 -19.66 5.79 18.04
C GLN A 9 -19.64 4.81 16.84
N ASP A 10 -20.78 4.61 16.16
CA ASP A 10 -20.82 3.82 14.93
C ASP A 10 -20.11 4.52 13.75
N GLU A 11 -20.14 5.84 13.69
CA GLU A 11 -19.39 6.64 12.72
C GLU A 11 -17.86 6.51 12.92
N ASP A 12 -17.37 6.62 14.16
CA ASP A 12 -15.94 6.50 14.48
C ASP A 12 -15.39 5.09 14.19
N PHE A 13 -16.18 4.05 14.47
CA PHE A 13 -15.82 2.67 14.12
C PHE A 13 -15.88 2.43 12.60
N GLY A 14 -16.82 3.06 11.89
CA GLY A 14 -16.84 3.09 10.44
C GLY A 14 -15.55 3.70 9.85
N GLN A 15 -15.11 4.84 10.39
CA GLN A 15 -13.85 5.50 9.98
C GLN A 15 -12.63 4.63 10.26
N THR A 16 -12.61 3.91 11.39
CA THR A 16 -11.53 2.98 11.74
C THR A 16 -11.38 1.86 10.71
N ARG A 17 -12.50 1.31 10.22
CA ARG A 17 -12.47 0.29 9.15
C ARG A 17 -11.94 0.83 7.84
N VAL A 18 -12.36 2.04 7.45
CA VAL A 18 -11.89 2.71 6.24
C VAL A 18 -10.38 2.96 6.32
N ALA A 19 -9.90 3.49 7.45
CA ALA A 19 -8.49 3.75 7.68
C ALA A 19 -7.65 2.46 7.63
N LEU A 20 -8.10 1.40 8.29
CA LEU A 20 -7.45 0.09 8.30
C LEU A 20 -7.33 -0.49 6.88
N ARG A 21 -8.44 -0.56 6.14
CA ARG A 21 -8.45 -1.06 4.74
C ARG A 21 -7.58 -0.18 3.83
N GLY A 22 -7.65 1.13 4.01
CA GLY A 22 -6.83 2.11 3.27
C GLY A 22 -5.33 1.88 3.48
N GLN A 23 -4.88 1.83 4.74
CA GLN A 23 -3.48 1.61 5.07
C GLN A 23 -2.97 0.27 4.55
N SER A 24 -3.71 -0.82 4.78
CA SER A 24 -3.29 -2.17 4.40
C SER A 24 -3.27 -2.38 2.89
N SER A 25 -4.25 -1.83 2.16
CA SER A 25 -4.29 -1.93 0.69
C SER A 25 -3.10 -1.24 0.05
N ALA A 26 -2.83 0.00 0.47
CA ALA A 26 -1.70 0.76 -0.02
C ALA A 26 -0.36 0.12 0.37
N ALA A 27 -0.25 -0.45 1.57
CA ALA A 27 0.96 -1.17 1.99
C ALA A 27 1.26 -2.40 1.10
N MET A 28 0.25 -3.21 0.76
CA MET A 28 0.46 -4.35 -0.13
C MET A 28 0.83 -3.93 -1.56
N LEU A 29 0.34 -2.77 -2.04
CA LEU A 29 0.76 -2.21 -3.32
C LEU A 29 2.23 -1.79 -3.31
N VAL A 30 2.68 -1.10 -2.26
CA VAL A 30 4.10 -0.75 -2.10
C VAL A 30 4.96 -2.03 -2.00
N GLN A 31 4.51 -3.05 -1.27
CA GLN A 31 5.18 -4.35 -1.22
C GLN A 31 5.38 -4.94 -2.62
N ALA A 32 4.31 -5.04 -3.42
CA ALA A 32 4.39 -5.57 -4.79
C ALA A 32 5.41 -4.81 -5.64
N HIS A 33 5.36 -3.47 -5.58
CA HIS A 33 6.30 -2.62 -6.30
C HIS A 33 7.76 -2.78 -5.83
N CYS A 34 8.00 -2.85 -4.52
CA CYS A 34 9.32 -3.10 -3.95
C CYS A 34 9.86 -4.48 -4.38
N MET A 35 9.02 -5.51 -4.46
CA MET A 35 9.40 -6.81 -5.02
C MET A 35 9.79 -6.70 -6.50
N GLY A 36 9.12 -5.85 -7.29
CA GLY A 36 9.53 -5.51 -8.66
C GLY A 36 10.92 -4.89 -8.75
N VAL A 37 11.26 -3.98 -7.83
CA VAL A 37 12.62 -3.41 -7.72
C VAL A 37 13.66 -4.48 -7.37
N GLN A 38 13.33 -5.40 -6.45
CA GLN A 38 14.21 -6.53 -6.12
C GLN A 38 14.42 -7.47 -7.31
N ALA A 39 13.38 -7.68 -8.13
CA ALA A 39 13.44 -8.52 -9.31
C ALA A 39 14.16 -7.89 -10.51
N GLN A 40 14.38 -6.57 -10.52
CA GLN A 40 15.06 -5.88 -11.62
C GLN A 40 16.53 -6.32 -11.73
N SER A 41 16.91 -6.89 -12.87
CA SER A 41 18.33 -7.16 -13.18
C SER A 41 19.07 -5.86 -13.51
N PHE A 42 20.39 -5.87 -13.30
CA PHE A 42 21.26 -4.79 -13.77
C PHE A 42 21.21 -4.68 -15.29
N VAL A 43 21.38 -3.46 -15.78
CA VAL A 43 21.34 -3.15 -17.21
C VAL A 43 22.69 -3.45 -17.84
N ASP A 44 22.67 -3.90 -19.09
CA ASP A 44 23.86 -4.06 -19.91
C ASP A 44 23.68 -3.39 -21.27
N PHE A 45 24.55 -2.42 -21.57
CA PHE A 45 24.59 -1.69 -22.83
C PHE A 45 25.69 -2.23 -23.77
N GLY A 46 26.19 -3.44 -23.53
CA GLY A 46 27.17 -4.12 -24.38
C GLY A 46 28.51 -3.41 -24.43
N ASN A 47 29.28 -3.58 -25.50
CA ASN A 47 30.65 -3.03 -25.62
C ASN A 47 30.70 -1.59 -26.15
N HIS A 48 29.64 -0.81 -25.96
CA HIS A 48 29.61 0.59 -26.36
C HIS A 48 30.35 1.46 -25.32
N GLU A 49 31.64 1.70 -25.52
CA GLU A 49 32.51 2.49 -24.61
C GLU A 49 31.88 3.83 -24.19
N ARG A 50 31.19 4.51 -25.10
CA ARG A 50 30.52 5.78 -24.81
C ARG A 50 29.36 5.65 -23.83
N LEU A 51 28.70 4.49 -23.77
CA LEU A 51 27.53 4.24 -22.91
C LEU A 51 27.93 3.66 -21.54
N LYS A 52 29.16 3.16 -21.39
CA LYS A 52 29.63 2.52 -20.14
C LYS A 52 29.53 3.40 -18.89
N PRO A 53 29.84 4.70 -18.93
CA PRO A 53 29.65 5.56 -17.76
C PRO A 53 28.18 5.59 -17.29
N LEU A 54 27.23 5.76 -18.22
CA LEU A 54 25.80 5.80 -17.91
C LEU A 54 25.26 4.42 -17.50
N GLN A 55 25.78 3.32 -18.05
CA GLN A 55 25.49 1.96 -17.59
C GLN A 55 25.86 1.80 -16.12
N ASN A 56 27.05 2.25 -15.73
CA ASN A 56 27.52 2.17 -14.35
C ASN A 56 26.68 3.04 -13.41
N ASP A 57 26.34 4.26 -13.83
CA ASP A 57 25.48 5.15 -13.05
C ASP A 57 24.09 4.55 -12.82
N ILE A 58 23.44 4.03 -13.86
CA ILE A 58 22.13 3.36 -13.77
C ILE A 58 22.20 2.16 -12.83
N ASN A 59 23.23 1.32 -12.95
CA ASN A 59 23.38 0.15 -12.08
C ASN A 59 23.66 0.53 -10.62
N ASN A 60 24.45 1.59 -10.37
CA ASN A 60 24.64 2.14 -9.03
C ASN A 60 23.34 2.71 -8.45
N GLY A 61 22.52 3.37 -9.28
CA GLY A 61 21.17 3.79 -8.92
C GLY A 61 20.28 2.60 -8.53
N LEU A 62 20.31 1.51 -9.31
CA LEU A 62 19.56 0.29 -9.03
C LEU A 62 19.99 -0.38 -7.72
N ILE A 63 21.28 -0.35 -7.38
CA ILE A 63 21.77 -0.84 -6.08
C ILE A 63 21.11 -0.06 -4.94
N LYS A 64 21.11 1.27 -5.01
CA LYS A 64 20.49 2.12 -3.99
C LYS A 64 18.97 1.89 -3.90
N ALA A 65 18.30 1.83 -5.05
CA ALA A 65 16.87 1.58 -5.09
C ALA A 65 16.49 0.21 -4.50
N LYS A 66 17.29 -0.83 -4.74
CA LYS A 66 17.11 -2.14 -4.09
C LYS A 66 17.27 -2.02 -2.57
N GLN A 67 18.24 -1.26 -2.07
CA GLN A 67 18.36 -1.02 -0.62
C GLN A 67 17.11 -0.32 -0.05
N ASN A 68 16.58 0.68 -0.76
CA ASN A 68 15.34 1.37 -0.36
C ASN A 68 14.13 0.43 -0.34
N ALA A 69 14.02 -0.44 -1.34
CA ALA A 69 12.97 -1.47 -1.40
C ALA A 69 13.13 -2.52 -0.29
N THR A 70 14.36 -2.93 0.04
CA THR A 70 14.65 -3.84 1.16
C THR A 70 14.24 -3.20 2.49
N TYR A 71 14.56 -1.92 2.71
CA TYR A 71 14.12 -1.19 3.90
C TYR A 71 12.59 -1.23 4.07
N TYR A 72 11.85 -1.04 2.97
CA TYR A 72 10.39 -1.17 3.02
C TYR A 72 9.95 -2.58 3.44
N LEU A 73 10.46 -3.61 2.76
CA LEU A 73 10.03 -5.00 2.93
C LEU A 73 10.42 -5.56 4.31
N ASP A 74 11.60 -5.22 4.82
CA ASP A 74 12.19 -5.86 6.00
C ASP A 74 11.96 -5.06 7.31
N ASP A 75 11.70 -3.76 7.24
CA ASP A 75 11.48 -2.91 8.43
C ASP A 75 10.08 -2.26 8.44
N LEU A 76 9.76 -1.48 7.41
CA LEU A 76 8.56 -0.65 7.44
C LEU A 76 7.28 -1.47 7.29
N GLN A 77 7.27 -2.47 6.42
CA GLN A 77 6.12 -3.36 6.21
C GLN A 77 5.77 -4.16 7.48
N PRO A 78 6.71 -4.82 8.18
CA PRO A 78 6.42 -5.46 9.46
C PRO A 78 5.77 -4.54 10.48
N ARG A 79 6.22 -3.27 10.56
CA ARG A 79 5.63 -2.27 11.46
C ARG A 79 4.21 -1.88 11.06
N ILE A 80 3.89 -1.82 9.76
CA ILE A 80 2.51 -1.65 9.28
C ILE A 80 1.65 -2.88 9.63
N ILE A 81 2.20 -4.10 9.54
CA ILE A 81 1.46 -5.29 10.01
C ILE A 81 1.20 -5.20 11.52
N THR A 82 2.15 -4.65 12.29
CA THR A 82 1.95 -4.39 13.73
C THR A 82 0.80 -3.42 14.00
N THR A 83 0.55 -2.41 13.16
CA THR A 83 -0.61 -1.51 13.37
C THR A 83 -1.93 -2.25 13.25
N VAL A 84 -2.03 -3.26 12.39
CA VAL A 84 -3.21 -4.14 12.31
C VAL A 84 -3.39 -4.92 13.62
N THR A 85 -2.31 -5.48 14.17
CA THR A 85 -2.37 -6.20 15.46
C THR A 85 -2.65 -5.28 16.66
N ASN A 86 -2.32 -4.00 16.58
CA ASN A 86 -2.68 -3.04 17.63
C ASN A 86 -4.19 -2.79 17.69
N ILE A 87 -4.86 -2.77 16.53
CA ILE A 87 -6.33 -2.68 16.44
C ILE A 87 -6.95 -3.92 17.07
N GLU A 88 -6.43 -5.10 16.75
CA GLU A 88 -6.82 -6.38 17.37
C GLU A 88 -6.76 -6.28 18.90
N ALA A 89 -5.58 -5.94 19.43
CA ALA A 89 -5.33 -5.84 20.87
C ALA A 89 -6.25 -4.82 21.56
N PHE A 90 -6.49 -3.66 20.94
CA PHE A 90 -7.41 -2.67 21.46
C PHE A 90 -8.84 -3.20 21.57
N PHE A 91 -9.36 -3.83 20.50
CA PHE A 91 -10.74 -4.32 20.49
C PHE A 91 -10.94 -5.59 21.32
N GLU A 92 -9.91 -6.41 21.51
CA GLU A 92 -9.92 -7.48 22.51
C GLU A 92 -10.09 -6.91 23.92
N LEU A 93 -9.28 -5.91 24.28
CA LEU A 93 -9.37 -5.25 25.59
C LEU A 93 -10.72 -4.55 25.79
N HIS A 94 -11.24 -3.88 24.74
CA HIS A 94 -12.58 -3.31 24.73
C HIS A 94 -13.66 -4.37 24.99
N ASN A 95 -13.56 -5.57 24.41
CA ASN A 95 -14.54 -6.65 24.59
C ASN A 95 -14.46 -7.33 25.97
N VAL A 96 -13.29 -7.30 26.62
CA VAL A 96 -13.10 -7.82 27.97
C VAL A 96 -13.59 -6.81 29.02
N LEU A 97 -13.55 -5.51 28.71
CA LEU A 97 -13.86 -4.44 29.66
C LEU A 97 -15.24 -4.59 30.36
N PRO A 98 -16.33 -4.99 29.69
CA PRO A 98 -17.60 -5.24 30.38
C PRO A 98 -17.52 -6.33 31.43
N GLN A 99 -16.65 -7.33 31.27
CA GLN A 99 -16.50 -8.42 32.25
C GLN A 99 -15.78 -7.93 33.50
N VAL A 100 -14.84 -6.99 33.34
CA VAL A 100 -14.06 -6.36 34.43
C VAL A 100 -14.88 -5.28 35.15
N LEU A 101 -15.71 -4.53 34.42
CA LEU A 101 -16.68 -3.57 34.97
C LEU A 101 -17.87 -4.31 35.61
N GLN A 102 -17.66 -4.92 36.77
CA GLN A 102 -18.73 -5.53 37.57
C GLN A 102 -19.77 -4.49 38.02
N PRO A 103 -21.01 -4.89 38.35
CA PRO A 103 -22.07 -3.96 38.75
C PRO A 103 -21.71 -3.07 39.95
N ASN A 104 -20.76 -3.50 40.79
CA ASN A 104 -20.26 -2.79 41.96
C ASN A 104 -18.90 -2.10 41.72
N THR A 105 -18.37 -2.07 40.50
CA THR A 105 -17.11 -1.38 40.19
C THR A 105 -17.25 0.11 40.51
N SER A 106 -16.33 0.65 41.31
CA SER A 106 -16.35 2.05 41.70
C SER A 106 -16.10 2.96 40.49
N THR A 107 -16.61 4.20 40.54
CA THR A 107 -16.33 5.20 39.50
C THR A 107 -14.83 5.45 39.34
N ALA A 108 -14.06 5.40 40.44
CA ALA A 108 -12.62 5.58 40.40
C ALA A 108 -11.92 4.46 39.62
N ASP A 109 -12.31 3.21 39.84
CA ASP A 109 -11.76 2.05 39.12
C ASP A 109 -12.17 2.08 37.64
N ALA A 110 -13.42 2.44 37.34
CA ALA A 110 -13.90 2.59 35.97
C ALA A 110 -13.12 3.69 35.21
N ILE A 111 -12.82 4.82 35.86
CA ILE A 111 -11.96 5.87 35.30
C ILE A 111 -10.54 5.35 35.05
N ALA A 112 -9.96 4.60 35.99
CA ALA A 112 -8.61 4.06 35.85
C ALA A 112 -8.50 3.11 34.63
N LEU A 113 -9.51 2.27 34.41
CA LEU A 113 -9.57 1.38 33.24
C LEU A 113 -9.64 2.16 31.92
N LEU A 114 -10.45 3.22 31.85
CA LEU A 114 -10.50 4.08 30.66
C LEU A 114 -9.17 4.81 30.42
N GLN A 115 -8.48 5.26 31.48
CA GLN A 115 -7.15 5.89 31.36
C GLN A 115 -6.09 4.93 30.81
N GLU A 116 -6.15 3.65 31.19
CA GLU A 116 -5.26 2.63 30.64
C GLU A 116 -5.51 2.43 29.13
N MET A 117 -6.78 2.38 28.71
CA MET A 117 -7.14 2.33 27.29
C MET A 117 -6.66 3.56 26.53
N GLU A 118 -6.85 4.77 27.08
CA GLU A 118 -6.38 6.02 26.50
C GLU A 118 -4.86 6.01 26.30
N SER A 119 -4.10 5.50 27.27
CA SER A 119 -2.64 5.36 27.18
C SER A 119 -2.23 4.44 26.04
N ASN A 120 -2.90 3.30 25.87
CA ASN A 120 -2.63 2.37 24.76
C ASN A 120 -2.95 3.01 23.40
N VAL A 121 -4.08 3.71 23.30
CA VAL A 121 -4.46 4.44 22.08
C VAL A 121 -3.40 5.47 21.68
N GLU A 122 -2.85 6.24 22.62
CA GLU A 122 -1.80 7.22 22.33
C GLU A 122 -0.51 6.56 21.84
N VAL A 123 -0.14 5.39 22.39
CA VAL A 123 1.00 4.59 21.89
C VAL A 123 0.76 4.15 20.45
N TYR A 124 -0.42 3.60 20.15
CA TYR A 124 -0.75 3.13 18.80
C TYR A 124 -0.85 4.28 17.79
N ARG A 125 -1.43 5.42 18.20
CA ARG A 125 -1.47 6.65 17.42
C ARG A 125 -0.06 7.10 17.03
N ARG A 126 0.86 7.15 18.00
CA ARG A 126 2.25 7.55 17.77
C ARG A 126 2.95 6.60 16.81
N GLN A 127 2.75 5.30 16.95
CA GLN A 127 3.31 4.32 16.01
C GLN A 127 2.81 4.55 14.58
N ALA A 128 1.51 4.79 14.40
CA ALA A 128 0.94 5.13 13.09
C ALA A 128 1.53 6.44 12.53
N SER A 129 1.73 7.47 13.36
CA SER A 129 2.39 8.73 12.95
C SER A 129 3.86 8.54 12.55
N ILE A 130 4.61 7.69 13.25
CA ILE A 130 6.00 7.38 12.87
C ILE A 130 6.00 6.65 11.52
N ILE A 131 5.13 5.67 11.31
CA ILE A 131 4.99 4.98 10.01
C ILE A 131 4.64 5.98 8.90
N GLN A 132 3.74 6.92 9.15
CA GLN A 132 3.41 7.98 8.21
C GLN A 132 4.66 8.82 7.85
N THR A 133 5.48 9.16 8.83
CA THR A 133 6.73 9.91 8.62
C THR A 133 7.73 9.11 7.79
N ASP A 134 7.90 7.83 8.10
CA ASP A 134 8.81 6.94 7.37
C ASP A 134 8.36 6.69 5.94
N LEU A 135 7.05 6.53 5.70
CA LEU A 135 6.46 6.43 4.36
C LEU A 135 6.64 7.74 3.57
N SER A 136 6.53 8.90 4.23
CA SER A 136 6.86 10.19 3.60
C SER A 136 8.34 10.26 3.23
N GLY A 137 9.23 9.77 4.09
CA GLY A 137 10.67 9.66 3.80
C GLY A 137 10.93 8.77 2.60
N LEU A 138 10.33 7.58 2.58
CA LEU A 138 10.45 6.62 1.49
C LEU A 138 9.89 7.15 0.16
N ARG A 139 8.75 7.86 0.19
CA ARG A 139 8.19 8.56 -0.97
C ARG A 139 9.19 9.56 -1.54
N ASN A 140 9.83 10.36 -0.69
CA ASN A 140 10.85 11.32 -1.13
C ASN A 140 12.07 10.61 -1.73
N THR A 141 12.46 9.48 -1.14
CA THR A 141 13.53 8.63 -1.67
C THR A 141 13.19 8.08 -3.06
N PHE A 142 11.98 7.55 -3.27
CA PHE A 142 11.56 7.09 -4.60
C PHE A 142 11.41 8.23 -5.62
N ALA A 143 11.02 9.42 -5.18
CA ALA A 143 11.03 10.61 -6.04
C ALA A 143 12.47 11.00 -6.45
N ALA A 144 13.44 10.88 -5.53
CA ALA A 144 14.85 11.10 -5.84
C ALA A 144 15.41 10.02 -6.78
N ASP A 145 15.05 8.74 -6.56
CA ASP A 145 15.40 7.64 -7.47
C ASP A 145 14.84 7.92 -8.87
N LYS A 146 13.55 8.30 -8.98
CA LYS A 146 12.95 8.71 -10.26
C LYS A 146 13.75 9.83 -10.93
N ALA A 147 14.03 10.92 -10.22
CA ALA A 147 14.76 12.06 -10.77
C ALA A 147 16.17 11.67 -11.25
N PHE A 148 16.84 10.77 -10.53
CA PHE A 148 18.12 10.20 -10.94
C PHE A 148 18.01 9.42 -12.27
N PHE A 149 16.99 8.57 -12.42
CA PHE A 149 16.80 7.83 -13.67
C PHE A 149 16.30 8.73 -14.82
N ASP A 150 15.51 9.77 -14.56
CA ASP A 150 15.11 10.78 -15.56
C ASP A 150 16.34 11.53 -16.13
N ASP A 151 17.27 11.93 -15.25
CA ASP A 151 18.51 12.60 -15.66
C ASP A 151 19.40 11.68 -16.52
N ASN A 152 19.56 10.42 -16.10
CA ASN A 152 20.28 9.42 -16.90
C ASN A 152 19.58 9.16 -18.25
N THR A 153 18.25 9.14 -18.28
CA THR A 153 17.47 8.99 -19.51
C THR A 153 17.72 10.15 -20.47
N THR A 154 17.73 11.39 -19.97
CA THR A 154 18.00 12.59 -20.77
C THR A 154 19.43 12.58 -21.31
N LYS A 155 20.41 12.20 -20.49
CA LYS A 155 21.82 12.05 -20.91
C LYS A 155 22.00 10.97 -21.96
N LEU A 156 21.36 9.81 -21.78
CA LEU A 156 21.36 8.73 -22.78
C LEU A 156 20.75 9.22 -24.09
N ASN A 157 19.59 9.88 -24.03
CA ASN A 157 18.89 10.39 -25.21
C ASN A 157 19.76 11.37 -26.00
N ALA A 158 20.39 12.33 -25.31
CA ALA A 158 21.33 13.26 -25.95
C ALA A 158 22.54 12.54 -26.57
N LEU A 159 23.08 11.53 -25.89
CA LEU A 159 24.27 10.80 -26.34
C LEU A 159 24.03 9.98 -27.63
N VAL A 160 22.79 9.52 -27.83
CA VAL A 160 22.36 8.77 -29.02
C VAL A 160 21.69 9.66 -30.07
N ASN A 161 21.75 10.99 -29.92
CA ASN A 161 21.08 11.97 -30.79
C ASN A 161 19.56 11.76 -30.92
N GLY A 162 18.91 11.34 -29.83
CA GLY A 162 17.45 11.18 -29.77
C GLY A 162 16.69 12.51 -29.69
N ASP A 163 15.39 12.45 -29.98
CA ASP A 163 14.51 13.61 -29.97
C ASP A 163 13.98 13.87 -28.55
N ASN A 164 14.34 15.03 -27.97
CA ASN A 164 13.90 15.41 -26.63
C ASN A 164 12.40 15.72 -26.54
N GLY A 165 11.78 16.19 -27.62
CA GLY A 165 10.34 16.43 -27.67
C GLY A 165 9.56 15.13 -27.65
N VAL A 166 10.03 14.12 -28.38
CA VAL A 166 9.45 12.76 -28.34
C VAL A 166 9.62 12.12 -26.96
N LEU A 167 10.81 12.22 -26.37
CA LEU A 167 11.06 11.71 -25.01
C LEU A 167 10.15 12.40 -23.97
N ALA A 168 9.99 13.72 -24.06
CA ALA A 168 9.09 14.47 -23.17
C ALA A 168 7.63 14.01 -23.31
N SER A 169 7.14 13.86 -24.54
CA SER A 169 5.78 13.35 -24.80
C SER A 169 5.56 11.95 -24.21
N ILE A 170 6.55 11.06 -24.34
CA ILE A 170 6.47 9.71 -23.77
C ILE A 170 6.43 9.77 -22.24
N ASN A 171 7.26 10.60 -21.62
CA ASN A 171 7.27 10.77 -20.16
C ASN A 171 5.93 11.30 -19.63
N ASP A 172 5.30 12.23 -20.35
CA ASP A 172 3.98 12.78 -19.99
C ASP A 172 2.88 11.71 -20.12
N GLU A 173 2.87 10.96 -21.23
CA GLU A 173 1.93 9.85 -21.43
C GLU A 173 2.09 8.74 -20.38
N LEU A 174 3.34 8.40 -20.03
CA LEU A 174 3.66 7.44 -18.98
C LEU A 174 3.18 7.92 -17.61
N SER A 175 3.36 9.21 -17.28
CA SER A 175 2.84 9.77 -16.02
C SER A 175 1.31 9.64 -15.93
N GLY A 176 0.61 9.95 -17.03
CA GLY A 176 -0.84 9.79 -17.12
C GLY A 176 -1.32 8.34 -16.97
N ILE A 177 -0.62 7.38 -17.59
CA ILE A 177 -0.96 5.95 -17.48
C ILE A 177 -0.63 5.41 -16.08
N ASN A 178 0.50 5.78 -15.49
CA ASN A 178 0.89 5.38 -14.14
C ASN A 178 -0.17 5.82 -13.11
N GLY A 179 -0.75 7.02 -13.26
CA GLY A 179 -1.86 7.47 -12.42
C GLY A 179 -3.12 6.60 -12.56
N LYS A 180 -3.43 6.14 -13.78
CA LYS A 180 -4.56 5.22 -14.03
C LYS A 180 -4.28 3.82 -13.47
N ILE A 181 -3.06 3.31 -13.63
CA ILE A 181 -2.61 2.03 -13.07
C ILE A 181 -2.75 2.07 -11.55
N ALA A 182 -2.25 3.13 -10.90
CA ALA A 182 -2.37 3.32 -9.47
C ALA A 182 -3.85 3.33 -9.03
N GLY A 183 -4.72 4.07 -9.72
CA GLY A 183 -6.15 4.10 -9.41
C GLY A 183 -6.83 2.73 -9.53
N ALA A 184 -6.55 1.98 -10.59
CA ALA A 184 -7.07 0.63 -10.79
C ALA A 184 -6.56 -0.34 -9.71
N ALA A 185 -5.26 -0.29 -9.40
CA ALA A 185 -4.63 -1.13 -8.40
C ALA A 185 -5.17 -0.84 -6.98
N THR A 186 -5.37 0.44 -6.62
CA THR A 186 -6.04 0.82 -5.37
C THR A 186 -7.47 0.30 -5.31
N GLY A 187 -8.23 0.39 -6.40
CA GLY A 187 -9.59 -0.13 -6.48
C GLY A 187 -9.66 -1.65 -6.24
N ILE A 188 -8.77 -2.41 -6.89
CA ILE A 188 -8.65 -3.86 -6.69
C ILE A 188 -8.30 -4.19 -5.23
N ALA A 189 -7.29 -3.51 -4.68
CA ALA A 189 -6.82 -3.75 -3.33
C ALA A 189 -7.90 -3.46 -2.28
N LEU A 190 -8.58 -2.31 -2.37
CA LEU A 190 -9.67 -1.95 -1.46
C LEU A 190 -10.88 -2.87 -1.58
N GLY A 191 -11.30 -3.19 -2.82
CA GLY A 191 -12.41 -4.11 -3.07
C GLY A 191 -12.13 -5.51 -2.52
N GLY A 192 -10.88 -5.96 -2.63
CA GLY A 192 -10.45 -7.26 -2.14
C GLY A 192 -10.32 -7.39 -0.63
N LEU A 193 -9.78 -6.36 0.05
CA LEU A 193 -9.74 -6.32 1.52
C LEU A 193 -11.15 -6.26 2.14
N ALA A 194 -12.14 -5.76 1.40
CA ALA A 194 -13.52 -5.71 1.86
C ALA A 194 -14.23 -7.07 1.83
N ALA A 195 -13.70 -8.05 1.10
CA ALA A 195 -14.35 -9.34 0.88
C ALA A 195 -13.87 -10.41 1.86
N ILE A 196 -14.80 -10.94 2.65
CA ILE A 196 -14.56 -12.06 3.56
C ILE A 196 -14.22 -13.30 2.72
N GLY A 197 -13.03 -13.87 2.93
CA GLY A 197 -12.56 -15.05 2.21
C GLY A 197 -11.77 -14.76 0.92
N GLY A 198 -11.57 -13.49 0.56
CA GLY A 198 -10.73 -13.12 -0.57
C GLY A 198 -9.27 -13.51 -0.37
N VAL A 199 -8.61 -13.96 -1.43
CA VAL A 199 -7.17 -14.29 -1.42
C VAL A 199 -6.41 -13.19 -2.15
N VAL A 200 -5.39 -12.64 -1.51
CA VAL A 200 -4.51 -11.64 -2.12
C VAL A 200 -3.33 -12.33 -2.79
N MET A 201 -3.04 -11.92 -4.03
CA MET A 201 -1.89 -12.38 -4.81
C MET A 201 -1.04 -11.20 -5.27
N ILE A 202 0.26 -11.28 -5.01
CA ILE A 202 1.27 -10.37 -5.56
C ILE A 202 1.87 -11.01 -6.79
N LEU A 203 1.80 -10.31 -7.92
CA LEU A 203 2.47 -10.72 -9.16
C LEU A 203 3.63 -9.77 -9.42
N VAL A 204 4.77 -10.34 -9.80
CA VAL A 204 5.93 -9.57 -10.24
C VAL A 204 6.38 -10.14 -11.59
N GLY A 205 6.37 -9.28 -12.60
CA GLY A 205 6.80 -9.61 -13.95
C GLY A 205 7.44 -8.41 -14.64
N ALA A 206 7.84 -8.61 -15.89
CA ALA A 206 8.36 -7.52 -16.69
C ALA A 206 7.20 -6.61 -17.17
N VAL A 207 7.31 -5.29 -17.01
CA VAL A 207 6.45 -4.34 -17.74
C VAL A 207 6.68 -4.50 -19.23
N GLY A 208 7.94 -4.67 -19.63
CA GLY A 208 8.34 -4.98 -20.99
C GLY A 208 9.77 -5.49 -21.02
N SER A 209 10.22 -5.92 -22.19
CA SER A 209 11.60 -6.31 -22.43
C SER A 209 12.18 -5.53 -23.60
N VAL A 210 13.42 -5.13 -23.47
CA VAL A 210 14.16 -4.38 -24.49
C VAL A 210 15.51 -5.06 -24.70
N VAL A 211 15.97 -5.13 -25.94
CA VAL A 211 17.24 -5.79 -26.25
C VAL A 211 18.34 -4.75 -26.16
N THR A 212 19.22 -4.87 -25.17
CA THR A 212 20.39 -4.00 -24.96
C THR A 212 21.64 -4.87 -24.88
N GLY A 213 22.75 -4.42 -25.48
CA GLY A 213 24.00 -5.17 -25.47
C GLY A 213 23.96 -6.58 -26.08
N GLY A 214 22.91 -6.92 -26.84
CA GLY A 214 22.71 -8.22 -27.46
C GLY A 214 21.86 -9.21 -26.66
N ALA A 215 21.40 -8.85 -25.45
CA ALA A 215 20.50 -9.66 -24.63
C ALA A 215 19.20 -8.91 -24.30
N ALA A 216 18.14 -9.66 -23.99
CA ALA A 216 16.89 -9.07 -23.52
C ALA A 216 17.02 -8.63 -22.05
N THR A 217 16.83 -7.35 -21.80
CA THR A 217 16.72 -6.75 -20.46
C THR A 217 15.24 -6.63 -20.10
N ALA A 218 14.81 -7.38 -19.09
CA ALA A 218 13.47 -7.26 -18.51
C ALA A 218 13.36 -6.01 -17.63
N LEU A 219 12.24 -5.29 -17.74
CA LEU A 219 11.94 -4.10 -16.93
C LEU A 219 10.92 -4.47 -15.85
N CYS A 220 11.41 -4.82 -14.66
CA CYS A 220 10.58 -5.26 -13.52
C CYS A 220 10.23 -4.12 -12.56
N VAL A 221 10.93 -2.98 -12.60
CA VAL A 221 10.54 -1.79 -11.82
C VAL A 221 9.20 -1.26 -12.32
N GLY A 222 8.20 -1.18 -11.43
CA GLY A 222 6.80 -0.90 -11.82
C GLY A 222 6.07 -2.09 -12.46
N GLY A 223 6.64 -3.30 -12.37
CA GLY A 223 6.05 -4.56 -12.82
C GLY A 223 5.51 -5.43 -11.68
N GLY A 224 5.40 -4.86 -10.47
CA GLY A 224 4.76 -5.48 -9.33
C GLY A 224 3.31 -5.00 -9.20
N VAL A 225 2.35 -5.91 -9.11
CA VAL A 225 0.93 -5.60 -8.97
C VAL A 225 0.26 -6.51 -7.95
N LEU A 226 -0.88 -6.03 -7.41
CA LEU A 226 -1.72 -6.76 -6.49
C LEU A 226 -3.02 -7.18 -7.18
N LEU A 227 -3.36 -8.46 -7.09
CA LEU A 227 -4.66 -9.00 -7.48
C LEU A 227 -5.38 -9.57 -6.27
N VAL A 228 -6.71 -9.61 -6.34
CA VAL A 228 -7.53 -10.28 -5.32
C VAL A 228 -8.48 -11.27 -5.99
N GLY A 229 -8.47 -12.50 -5.49
CA GLY A 229 -9.35 -13.58 -5.92
C GLY A 229 -10.56 -13.77 -5.01
N GLY A 230 -11.61 -14.38 -5.55
CA GLY A 230 -12.83 -14.73 -4.80
C GLY A 230 -13.86 -13.60 -4.66
N VAL A 231 -13.77 -12.55 -5.47
CA VAL A 231 -14.68 -11.39 -5.44
C VAL A 231 -15.22 -11.10 -6.83
N ALA A 232 -16.54 -11.08 -7.00
CA ALA A 232 -17.25 -10.98 -8.30
C ALA A 232 -17.03 -9.65 -9.08
N GLY A 233 -16.19 -8.73 -8.62
CA GLY A 233 -15.78 -7.50 -9.34
C GLY A 233 -14.28 -7.40 -9.62
N ALA A 234 -13.48 -8.36 -9.14
CA ALA A 234 -12.03 -8.32 -9.26
C ALA A 234 -11.56 -8.62 -10.68
N VAL A 235 -12.26 -9.49 -11.42
CA VAL A 235 -11.90 -9.89 -12.79
C VAL A 235 -11.90 -8.69 -13.74
N GLY A 236 -13.02 -7.96 -13.84
CA GLY A 236 -13.12 -6.81 -14.75
C GLY A 236 -12.09 -5.70 -14.44
N SER A 237 -11.83 -5.45 -13.15
CA SER A 237 -10.82 -4.49 -12.72
C SER A 237 -9.40 -4.95 -13.06
N SER A 238 -9.13 -6.27 -12.94
CA SER A 238 -7.84 -6.88 -13.31
C SER A 238 -7.61 -6.83 -14.82
N ILE A 239 -8.64 -7.07 -15.64
CA ILE A 239 -8.55 -6.93 -17.10
C ILE A 239 -8.27 -5.48 -17.50
N ALA A 240 -8.95 -4.51 -16.88
CA ALA A 240 -8.67 -3.09 -17.11
C ALA A 240 -7.24 -2.72 -16.72
N LEU A 241 -6.75 -3.24 -15.58
CA LEU A 241 -5.36 -3.07 -15.15
C LEU A 241 -4.38 -3.68 -16.16
N ALA A 242 -4.62 -4.89 -16.65
CA ALA A 242 -3.80 -5.52 -17.69
C ALA A 242 -3.73 -4.67 -18.97
N GLY A 243 -4.86 -4.09 -19.40
CA GLY A 243 -4.90 -3.17 -20.54
C GLY A 243 -4.02 -1.93 -20.33
N LEU A 244 -4.05 -1.33 -19.14
CA LEU A 244 -3.19 -0.19 -18.80
C LEU A 244 -1.70 -0.56 -18.76
N LEU A 245 -1.37 -1.75 -18.22
CA LEU A 245 -0.01 -2.28 -18.20
C LEU A 245 0.52 -2.53 -19.62
N ASN A 246 -0.33 -3.01 -20.54
CA ASN A 246 0.02 -3.17 -21.95
C ASN A 246 0.30 -1.82 -22.63
N LEU A 247 -0.53 -0.80 -22.39
CA LEU A 247 -0.28 0.55 -22.92
C LEU A 247 1.04 1.13 -22.40
N LYS A 248 1.35 0.92 -21.12
CA LYS A 248 2.64 1.31 -20.52
C LYS A 248 3.81 0.58 -21.21
N ALA A 249 3.69 -0.73 -21.39
CA ALA A 249 4.70 -1.55 -22.07
C ALA A 249 4.96 -1.05 -23.50
N ASP A 250 3.91 -0.76 -24.25
CA ASP A 250 3.99 -0.28 -25.62
C ASP A 250 4.66 1.08 -25.71
N LEU A 251 4.38 2.01 -24.79
CA LEU A 251 5.04 3.32 -24.75
C LEU A 251 6.54 3.21 -24.46
N ILE A 252 6.93 2.36 -23.51
CA ILE A 252 8.34 2.17 -23.14
C ILE A 252 9.10 1.49 -24.29
N THR A 253 8.51 0.48 -24.92
CA THR A 253 9.22 -0.42 -25.85
C THR A 253 9.15 0.03 -27.32
N ARG A 254 8.43 1.11 -27.65
CA ARG A 254 8.28 1.57 -29.05
C ARG A 254 9.60 2.12 -29.62
N ARG A 255 10.35 1.24 -30.29
CA ARG A 255 11.68 1.49 -30.85
C ARG A 255 11.75 2.57 -31.93
N GLU A 256 10.66 2.85 -32.62
CA GLU A 256 10.60 3.97 -33.59
C GLU A 256 10.77 5.33 -32.92
N ARG A 257 10.56 5.40 -31.60
CA ARG A 257 10.57 6.64 -30.82
C ARG A 257 11.77 6.75 -29.88
N LEU A 258 12.32 5.62 -29.41
CA LEU A 258 13.43 5.57 -28.45
C LEU A 258 14.46 4.50 -28.80
N ASN A 259 15.74 4.82 -28.61
CA ASN A 259 16.80 3.82 -28.58
C ASN A 259 16.61 2.87 -27.39
N ALA A 260 17.06 1.62 -27.51
CA ALA A 260 16.79 0.57 -26.52
C ALA A 260 17.31 0.92 -25.12
N GLU A 261 18.48 1.54 -25.02
CA GLU A 261 19.09 1.97 -23.76
C GLU A 261 18.31 3.12 -23.12
N VAL A 262 17.79 4.05 -23.94
CA VAL A 262 16.91 5.14 -23.48
C VAL A 262 15.59 4.56 -22.98
N ALA A 263 15.02 3.57 -23.68
CA ALA A 263 13.81 2.86 -23.28
C ALA A 263 13.97 2.15 -21.92
N VAL A 264 15.11 1.48 -21.68
CA VAL A 264 15.42 0.91 -20.35
C VAL A 264 15.34 1.98 -19.27
N ALA A 265 16.10 3.07 -19.42
CA ALA A 265 16.18 4.12 -18.40
C ALA A 265 14.82 4.81 -18.18
N THR A 266 14.07 5.04 -19.26
CA THR A 266 12.70 5.59 -19.22
C THR A 266 11.77 4.66 -18.44
N GLY A 267 11.83 3.35 -18.70
CA GLY A 267 11.01 2.37 -18.00
C GLY A 267 11.31 2.30 -16.50
N LEU A 268 12.60 2.35 -16.13
CA LEU A 268 13.02 2.44 -14.73
C LEU A 268 12.45 3.68 -14.05
N ALA A 269 12.62 4.85 -14.67
CA ALA A 269 12.12 6.11 -14.14
C ALA A 269 10.59 6.11 -13.99
N ALA A 270 9.87 5.61 -15.00
CA ALA A 270 8.41 5.47 -14.94
C ALA A 270 7.98 4.58 -13.77
N GLY A 271 8.66 3.45 -13.57
CA GLY A 271 8.38 2.56 -12.44
C GLY A 271 8.62 3.22 -11.08
N PHE A 272 9.69 4.00 -10.90
CA PHE A 272 9.89 4.77 -9.65
C PHE A 272 8.82 5.86 -9.44
N GLY A 273 8.26 6.40 -10.53
CA GLY A 273 7.09 7.27 -10.45
C GLY A 273 5.87 6.58 -9.81
N GLU A 274 5.59 5.33 -10.19
CA GLU A 274 4.52 4.53 -9.56
C GLU A 274 4.82 4.19 -8.11
N LEU A 275 6.06 3.84 -7.79
CA LEU A 275 6.49 3.63 -6.41
C LEU A 275 6.25 4.89 -5.56
N GLY A 276 6.58 6.07 -6.08
CA GLY A 276 6.30 7.34 -5.40
C GLY A 276 4.81 7.61 -5.15
N ILE A 277 3.94 7.25 -6.11
CA ILE A 277 2.48 7.37 -5.96
C ILE A 277 1.97 6.40 -4.88
N SER A 278 2.34 5.12 -4.97
CA SER A 278 1.90 4.09 -4.01
C SER A 278 2.40 4.37 -2.59
N ALA A 279 3.63 4.85 -2.43
CA ALA A 279 4.16 5.29 -1.14
C ALA A 279 3.38 6.49 -0.58
N GLY A 280 2.96 7.42 -1.44
CA GLY A 280 2.08 8.54 -1.07
C GLY A 280 0.71 8.08 -0.58
N GLN A 281 0.09 7.12 -1.28
CA GLN A 281 -1.17 6.53 -0.84
C GLN A 281 -1.01 5.80 0.51
N ALA A 282 0.10 5.09 0.71
CA ALA A 282 0.38 4.42 1.98
C ALA A 282 0.60 5.43 3.12
N GLN A 283 1.31 6.53 2.84
CA GLN A 283 1.49 7.64 3.78
C GLN A 283 0.13 8.23 4.20
N GLU A 284 -0.77 8.49 3.24
CA GLU A 284 -2.12 8.97 3.51
C GLU A 284 -2.92 7.97 4.35
N GLY A 285 -2.85 6.67 4.02
CA GLY A 285 -3.47 5.61 4.82
C GLY A 285 -2.97 5.56 6.26
N ALA A 286 -1.66 5.72 6.47
CA ALA A 286 -1.08 5.79 7.82
C ALA A 286 -1.53 7.03 8.60
N GLN A 287 -1.70 8.18 7.91
CA GLN A 287 -2.27 9.38 8.52
C GLN A 287 -3.73 9.16 8.94
N LEU A 288 -4.54 8.54 8.08
CA LEU A 288 -5.92 8.19 8.41
C LEU A 288 -5.97 7.26 9.62
N MET A 289 -5.04 6.30 9.72
CA MET A 289 -4.96 5.41 10.87
C MET A 289 -4.60 6.16 12.16
N ALA A 290 -3.65 7.11 12.10
CA ALA A 290 -3.34 7.97 13.24
C ALA A 290 -4.55 8.83 13.65
N ASN A 291 -5.31 9.34 12.70
CA ASN A 291 -6.54 10.10 12.98
C ASN A 291 -7.61 9.22 13.64
N ALA A 292 -7.80 7.98 13.15
CA ALA A 292 -8.73 7.01 13.74
C ALA A 292 -8.39 6.70 15.21
N TRP A 293 -7.09 6.51 15.53
CA TRP A 293 -6.64 6.41 16.92
C TRP A 293 -6.94 7.68 17.73
N GLY A 294 -6.75 8.87 17.14
CA GLY A 294 -7.14 10.14 17.76
C GLY A 294 -8.62 10.18 18.15
N PHE A 295 -9.52 9.79 17.24
CA PHE A 295 -10.96 9.76 17.51
C PHE A 295 -11.31 8.76 18.62
N MET A 296 -10.75 7.54 18.59
CA MET A 296 -10.95 6.57 19.67
C MET A 296 -10.47 7.10 21.03
N GLY A 297 -9.35 7.81 21.06
CA GLY A 297 -8.83 8.44 22.28
C GLY A 297 -9.77 9.52 22.82
N SER A 298 -10.28 10.40 21.96
CA SER A 298 -11.25 11.43 22.33
C SER A 298 -12.59 10.85 22.82
N HIS A 299 -13.01 9.72 22.26
CA HIS A 299 -14.21 9.02 22.73
C HIS A 299 -14.03 8.46 24.15
N LEU A 300 -12.89 7.81 24.43
CA LEU A 300 -12.57 7.32 25.77
C LEU A 300 -12.51 8.47 26.79
N GLU A 301 -11.87 9.58 26.42
CA GLU A 301 -11.82 10.79 27.25
C GLU A 301 -13.22 11.33 27.55
N THR A 302 -14.12 11.32 26.57
CA THR A 302 -15.52 11.74 26.74
C THR A 302 -16.25 10.85 27.75
N LEU A 303 -16.12 9.52 27.62
CA LEU A 303 -16.73 8.58 28.57
C LEU A 303 -16.18 8.77 30.00
N ARG A 304 -14.87 8.96 30.12
CA ARG A 304 -14.18 9.23 31.39
C ARG A 304 -14.68 10.53 32.03
N ASP A 305 -14.85 11.58 31.26
CA ASP A 305 -15.34 12.87 31.74
C ASP A 305 -16.82 12.81 32.13
N GLN A 306 -17.64 12.03 31.42
CA GLN A 306 -19.02 11.76 31.81
C GLN A 306 -19.10 11.01 33.15
N LEU A 307 -18.23 10.03 33.40
CA LEU A 307 -18.11 9.36 34.71
C LEU A 307 -17.72 10.36 35.82
N LYS A 308 -16.69 11.19 35.59
CA LYS A 308 -16.23 12.20 36.57
C LYS A 308 -17.34 13.19 36.95
N ARG A 309 -18.18 13.57 35.98
CA ARG A 309 -19.31 14.50 36.18
C ARG A 309 -20.56 13.82 36.72
N GLY A 310 -20.56 12.50 36.92
CA GLY A 310 -21.72 11.72 37.34
C GLY A 310 -22.85 11.69 36.30
N GLN A 311 -22.54 11.94 35.02
CA GLN A 311 -23.50 11.89 33.92
C GLN A 311 -23.82 10.45 33.50
N ILE A 312 -22.85 9.55 33.66
CA ILE A 312 -23.00 8.10 33.56
C ILE A 312 -22.38 7.44 34.79
N ASP A 313 -22.79 6.22 35.11
CA ASP A 313 -22.21 5.38 36.14
C ASP A 313 -21.55 4.12 35.52
N SER A 314 -20.87 3.31 36.35
CA SER A 314 -20.18 2.10 35.88
C SER A 314 -21.14 1.09 35.19
N PRO A 315 -22.35 0.83 35.71
CA PRO A 315 -23.33 0.00 35.00
C PRO A 315 -23.74 0.54 33.62
N MET A 316 -23.96 1.85 33.48
CA MET A 316 -24.27 2.47 32.19
C MET A 316 -23.09 2.37 31.23
N LEU A 317 -21.86 2.65 31.68
CA LEU A 317 -20.65 2.46 30.87
C LEU A 317 -20.54 1.02 30.36
N ARG A 318 -20.74 0.03 31.24
CA ARG A 318 -20.74 -1.40 30.87
C ARG A 318 -21.76 -1.67 29.75
N GLN A 319 -22.97 -1.13 29.84
CA GLN A 319 -24.01 -1.31 28.82
C GLN A 319 -23.65 -0.66 27.49
N LEU A 320 -23.04 0.53 27.49
CA LEU A 320 -22.57 1.19 26.27
C LEU A 320 -21.52 0.34 25.55
N ILE A 321 -20.54 -0.19 26.29
CA ILE A 321 -19.48 -1.04 25.72
C ILE A 321 -20.06 -2.35 25.16
N ILE A 322 -20.98 -3.02 25.88
CA ILE A 322 -21.63 -4.25 25.39
C ILE A 322 -22.36 -4.01 24.07
N ARG A 323 -23.07 -2.88 23.94
CA ARG A 323 -23.77 -2.54 22.70
C ARG A 323 -22.80 -2.30 21.54
N ALA A 324 -21.72 -1.56 21.78
CA ALA A 324 -20.67 -1.34 20.79
C ALA A 324 -20.03 -2.67 20.32
N SER A 325 -19.76 -3.59 21.26
CA SER A 325 -19.25 -4.94 20.98
C SER A 325 -20.16 -5.77 20.08
N GLN A 326 -21.48 -5.61 20.19
CA GLN A 326 -22.47 -6.34 19.38
C GLN A 326 -22.67 -5.74 17.97
N GLY A 327 -22.27 -4.48 17.76
CA GLY A 327 -22.38 -3.76 16.49
C GLY A 327 -21.06 -3.70 15.72
N SER A 328 -20.53 -2.48 15.59
CA SER A 328 -19.41 -2.14 14.70
C SER A 328 -18.06 -2.78 15.10
N VAL A 329 -17.84 -3.07 16.38
CA VAL A 329 -16.60 -3.72 16.87
C VAL A 329 -16.41 -5.11 16.24
N ARG A 330 -17.48 -5.91 16.14
CA ARG A 330 -17.42 -7.23 15.51
C ARG A 330 -16.98 -7.14 14.05
N LEU A 331 -17.44 -6.12 13.32
CA LEU A 331 -17.07 -5.90 11.93
C LEU A 331 -15.60 -5.48 11.79
N ILE A 332 -15.07 -4.70 12.74
CA ILE A 332 -13.65 -4.35 12.78
C ILE A 332 -12.80 -5.60 12.98
N GLN A 333 -13.16 -6.47 13.93
CA GLN A 333 -12.40 -7.70 14.19
C GLN A 333 -12.36 -8.63 12.97
N VAL A 334 -13.48 -8.76 12.25
CA VAL A 334 -13.53 -9.51 10.98
C VAL A 334 -12.59 -8.90 9.93
N ASP A 335 -12.56 -7.58 9.80
CA ASP A 335 -11.65 -6.89 8.88
C ASP A 335 -10.19 -7.09 9.29
N VAL A 336 -9.86 -6.97 10.58
CA VAL A 336 -8.52 -7.19 11.14
C VAL A 336 -8.04 -8.61 10.83
N ASP A 337 -8.84 -9.63 11.11
CA ASP A 337 -8.47 -11.03 10.85
C ASP A 337 -8.24 -11.30 9.36
N THR A 338 -9.10 -10.74 8.51
CA THR A 338 -9.01 -10.87 7.06
C THR A 338 -7.74 -10.21 6.53
N ILE A 339 -7.50 -8.96 6.93
CA ILE A 339 -6.35 -8.16 6.50
C ILE A 339 -5.04 -8.77 7.00
N LYS A 340 -4.98 -9.17 8.28
CA LYS A 340 -3.81 -9.81 8.87
C LYS A 340 -3.42 -11.06 8.08
N ARG A 341 -4.38 -11.93 7.76
CA ARG A 341 -4.15 -13.11 6.91
C ARG A 341 -3.64 -12.73 5.52
N GLN A 342 -4.29 -11.77 4.87
CA GLN A 342 -3.93 -11.33 3.52
C GLN A 342 -2.54 -10.68 3.44
N MET A 343 -2.14 -9.92 4.46
CA MET A 343 -0.82 -9.27 4.52
C MET A 343 0.32 -10.22 4.93
N THR A 344 0.03 -11.24 5.75
CA THR A 344 1.06 -12.18 6.24
C THR A 344 1.24 -13.42 5.37
N THR A 345 0.22 -13.78 4.60
CA THR A 345 0.26 -14.94 3.69
C THR A 345 -0.20 -14.58 2.26
N PRO A 346 0.29 -13.49 1.65
CA PRO A 346 -0.05 -13.21 0.27
C PRO A 346 0.52 -14.34 -0.61
N GLY A 347 -0.30 -14.86 -1.53
CA GLY A 347 0.25 -15.66 -2.62
C GLY A 347 1.21 -14.78 -3.41
N SER A 348 2.38 -15.28 -3.82
CA SER A 348 3.27 -14.53 -4.70
C SER A 348 3.70 -15.34 -5.90
N THR A 349 3.80 -14.69 -7.06
CA THR A 349 4.36 -15.27 -8.28
C THR A 349 5.30 -14.26 -8.89
N ILE A 350 6.56 -14.65 -9.03
CA ILE A 350 7.61 -13.84 -9.65
C ILE A 350 8.05 -14.58 -10.91
N ASP A 351 7.78 -13.97 -12.07
CA ASP A 351 8.25 -14.47 -13.37
C ASP A 351 8.71 -13.29 -14.23
N THR A 352 10.00 -12.99 -14.19
CA THR A 352 10.59 -11.86 -14.92
C THR A 352 10.69 -12.11 -16.43
N ASN A 353 10.39 -13.33 -16.90
CA ASN A 353 10.36 -13.64 -18.33
C ASN A 353 8.98 -13.39 -18.94
N LYS A 354 7.93 -13.31 -18.12
CA LYS A 354 6.57 -12.98 -18.56
C LYS A 354 6.30 -11.49 -18.41
N ARG A 355 5.43 -10.96 -19.28
CA ARG A 355 4.90 -9.62 -19.09
C ARG A 355 3.90 -9.62 -17.94
N ILE A 356 3.94 -8.60 -17.11
CA ILE A 356 3.03 -8.47 -15.97
C ILE A 356 1.56 -8.39 -16.42
N ALA A 357 1.29 -7.77 -17.57
CA ALA A 357 -0.06 -7.71 -18.15
C ALA A 357 -0.61 -9.10 -18.51
N ASP A 358 0.24 -9.98 -19.04
CA ASP A 358 -0.13 -11.36 -19.38
C ASP A 358 -0.37 -12.17 -18.11
N MET A 359 0.51 -12.04 -17.11
CA MET A 359 0.33 -12.68 -15.81
C MET A 359 -0.98 -12.25 -15.14
N VAL A 360 -1.34 -10.96 -15.24
CA VAL A 360 -2.60 -10.44 -14.70
C VAL A 360 -3.79 -11.05 -15.44
N SER A 361 -3.73 -11.13 -16.76
CA SER A 361 -4.82 -11.69 -17.58
C SER A 361 -5.02 -13.18 -17.28
N GLU A 362 -3.94 -13.98 -17.31
CA GLU A 362 -3.95 -15.41 -16.98
C GLU A 362 -4.55 -15.66 -15.58
N LYS A 363 -4.17 -14.83 -14.59
CA LYS A 363 -4.69 -14.96 -13.23
C LYS A 363 -6.13 -14.49 -13.11
N ALA A 364 -6.52 -13.41 -13.78
CA ALA A 364 -7.90 -12.93 -13.78
C ALA A 364 -8.86 -13.98 -14.38
N GLU A 365 -8.48 -14.63 -15.48
CA GLU A 365 -9.26 -15.72 -16.10
C GLU A 365 -9.39 -16.93 -15.17
N SER A 366 -8.28 -17.34 -14.52
CA SER A 366 -8.33 -18.47 -13.57
C SER A 366 -9.22 -18.20 -12.34
N LEU A 367 -9.41 -16.92 -11.99
CA LEU A 367 -10.29 -16.50 -10.90
C LEU A 367 -11.77 -16.46 -11.33
N GLU A 368 -12.05 -16.26 -12.63
CA GLU A 368 -13.39 -16.35 -13.20
C GLU A 368 -13.85 -17.81 -13.28
N GLU A 369 -12.98 -18.74 -13.67
CA GLU A 369 -13.31 -20.17 -13.77
C GLU A 369 -13.56 -20.85 -12.41
N ALA A 370 -13.01 -20.28 -11.32
CA ALA A 370 -13.12 -20.83 -9.97
C ALA A 370 -14.32 -20.28 -9.16
N ALA A 371 -15.00 -19.25 -9.66
CA ALA A 371 -16.16 -18.59 -9.03
C ALA A 371 -17.48 -19.13 -9.63
#